data_AF-A0A955ITW2-F1
#
_entry.id   AF-A0A955ITW2-F1
#
_cell.length_a   1.000
_cell.length_b   1.000
_cell.length_c   1.000
_cell.angle_alpha   90.00
_cell.angle_beta   90.00
_cell.angle_gamma   90.00
#
_symmetry.space_group_name_H-M   'P 1'
#
loop_
_entity.id
_entity.type
_entity.pdbx_description
1 polymer ?
#
loop_
_entity_poly.entity_id
_entity_poly.type
_entity_poly.pdbx_seq_one_letter_code
_entity_poly.pdbx_strand_id
1 'polypeptide(L)'
;TLYAAHPITLVVIVGAMLVTPMHLLATFVFSGADARMGLLLGALWLIFGAAMSCVCLWGIPGDLGLPGNLIVPLAWITPSALLLAFRHRVLARPLDQRWLIGLQIWRAIGAVFLIEMSRGYVPSIFAWPAGLGDVLAALVAMVVLVVHRRTSSIPRAAIALVAAVGIADFLSAFFFGFTSSDGPQNLFPQDRPSQLIAFPTGMIPMFLVPYAIFFHTLSLASLSRRSTSAPASRRSSPALA
;
A
#
# COMPACT_ATOMS: atom_id res chain seq x y z
N THR A 1 -7.02 -28.11 -9.05
CA THR A 1 -8.08 -27.74 -8.09
C THR A 1 -8.16 -26.23 -8.07
N LEU A 2 -9.34 -25.63 -8.26
CA LEU A 2 -9.49 -24.18 -8.12
C LEU A 2 -8.90 -23.73 -6.77
N TYR A 3 -7.89 -22.86 -6.84
CA TYR A 3 -7.29 -22.03 -5.80
C TYR A 3 -7.47 -22.52 -4.35
N ALA A 4 -6.53 -23.35 -3.89
CA ALA A 4 -6.51 -23.91 -2.55
C ALA A 4 -6.04 -22.90 -1.48
N ALA A 5 -6.42 -21.63 -1.58
CA ALA A 5 -6.22 -20.67 -0.50
C ALA A 5 -7.13 -21.01 0.68
N HIS A 6 -6.69 -20.67 1.89
CA HIS A 6 -7.53 -20.81 3.07
C HIS A 6 -8.80 -19.93 2.93
N PRO A 7 -9.99 -20.41 3.33
CA PRO A 7 -11.22 -19.61 3.24
C PRO A 7 -11.12 -18.24 3.93
N ILE A 8 -10.41 -18.16 5.06
CA ILE A 8 -10.09 -16.89 5.74
C ILE A 8 -9.29 -15.96 4.82
N THR A 9 -8.23 -16.46 4.17
CA THR A 9 -7.42 -15.66 3.23
C THR A 9 -8.28 -15.08 2.12
N LEU A 10 -9.17 -15.88 1.53
CA LEU A 10 -10.10 -15.43 0.50
C LEU A 10 -11.03 -14.32 1.03
N VAL A 11 -11.70 -14.56 2.16
CA VAL A 11 -12.65 -13.58 2.75
C VAL A 11 -11.95 -12.29 3.13
N VAL A 12 -10.77 -12.37 3.74
CA VAL A 12 -9.98 -11.19 4.15
C VAL A 12 -9.56 -10.37 2.93
N ILE A 13 -9.00 -11.00 1.90
CA ILE A 13 -8.52 -10.30 0.71
C ILE A 13 -9.69 -9.69 -0.06
N VAL A 14 -10.75 -10.46 -0.33
CA VAL A 14 -11.93 -9.96 -1.06
C VAL A 14 -12.63 -8.86 -0.27
N GLY A 15 -12.80 -9.04 1.04
CA GLY A 15 -13.36 -8.02 1.92
C GLY A 15 -12.55 -6.73 1.90
N ALA A 16 -11.21 -6.82 1.99
CA ALA A 16 -10.33 -5.66 1.89
C ALA A 16 -10.51 -4.95 0.54
N MET A 17 -10.55 -5.69 -0.57
CA MET A 17 -10.77 -5.13 -1.91
C MET A 17 -12.06 -4.33 -2.00
N LEU A 18 -13.17 -4.85 -1.46
CA LEU A 18 -14.47 -4.17 -1.49
C LEU A 18 -14.50 -2.89 -0.64
N VAL A 19 -13.71 -2.84 0.43
CA VAL A 19 -13.63 -1.67 1.33
C VAL A 19 -12.71 -0.58 0.79
N THR A 20 -11.65 -0.91 0.05
CA THR A 20 -10.68 0.08 -0.46
C THR A 20 -11.28 1.28 -1.22
N PRO A 21 -12.22 1.15 -2.19
CA PRO A 21 -12.77 2.33 -2.86
C PRO A 21 -13.58 3.22 -1.91
N MET A 22 -14.28 2.60 -0.94
CA MET A 22 -15.06 3.32 0.06
C MET A 22 -14.15 4.07 1.02
N HIS A 23 -13.02 3.48 1.41
CA HIS A 23 -12.02 4.14 2.23
C HIS A 23 -11.38 5.34 1.52
N LEU A 24 -11.14 5.24 0.20
CA LEU A 24 -10.62 6.35 -0.58
C LEU A 24 -11.64 7.50 -0.65
N LEU A 25 -12.91 7.20 -0.96
CA LEU A 25 -13.98 8.21 -0.94
C LEU A 25 -14.10 8.86 0.45
N ALA A 26 -14.13 8.06 1.51
CA ALA A 26 -14.19 8.51 2.90
C ALA A 26 -13.02 9.44 3.23
N THR A 27 -11.80 9.09 2.80
CA THR A 27 -10.62 9.95 3.00
C THR A 27 -10.84 11.35 2.44
N PHE A 28 -11.41 11.49 1.24
CA PHE A 28 -11.68 12.81 0.66
C PHE A 28 -12.83 13.53 1.36
N VAL A 29 -13.95 12.84 1.60
CA VAL A 29 -15.15 13.42 2.24
C VAL A 29 -14.82 13.92 3.65
N PHE A 30 -14.23 13.08 4.49
CA PHE A 30 -13.92 13.43 5.88
C PHE A 30 -12.71 14.37 6.02
N SER A 31 -11.91 14.53 4.96
CA SER A 31 -10.91 15.60 4.90
C SER A 31 -11.47 16.96 4.46
N GLY A 32 -12.75 17.04 4.06
CA GLY A 32 -13.34 18.25 3.46
C GLY A 32 -12.82 18.55 2.05
N ALA A 33 -12.22 17.55 1.38
CA ALA A 33 -11.75 17.63 0.00
C ALA A 33 -12.89 17.36 -1.00
N ASP A 34 -12.59 17.39 -2.30
CA ASP A 34 -13.60 17.14 -3.34
C ASP A 34 -14.04 15.67 -3.35
N ALA A 35 -15.30 15.42 -2.96
CA ALA A 35 -15.90 14.09 -2.95
C ALA A 35 -15.96 13.46 -4.35
N ARG A 36 -16.07 14.26 -5.42
CA ARG A 36 -16.09 13.75 -6.80
C ARG A 36 -14.73 13.17 -7.18
N MET A 37 -13.64 13.80 -6.73
CA MET A 37 -12.29 13.27 -6.90
C MET A 37 -12.11 11.96 -6.11
N GLY A 38 -12.59 11.90 -4.87
CA GLY A 38 -12.58 10.67 -4.08
C GLY A 38 -13.36 9.53 -4.74
N LEU A 39 -14.54 9.83 -5.30
CA LEU A 39 -15.35 8.86 -6.04
C LEU A 39 -14.66 8.39 -7.32
N LEU A 40 -14.10 9.31 -8.11
CA LEU A 40 -13.37 8.99 -9.34
C LEU A 40 -12.19 8.07 -9.05
N LEU A 41 -11.35 8.44 -8.08
CA LEU A 41 -10.19 7.63 -7.70
C LEU A 41 -10.61 6.27 -7.14
N GLY A 42 -11.69 6.20 -6.36
CA GLY A 42 -12.26 4.93 -5.90
C GLY A 42 -12.75 4.04 -7.05
N ALA A 43 -13.42 4.62 -8.04
CA ALA A 43 -13.88 3.89 -9.23
C ALA A 43 -12.71 3.40 -10.10
N LEU A 44 -11.69 4.25 -10.31
CA LEU A 44 -10.46 3.86 -11.00
C LEU A 44 -9.75 2.72 -10.25
N TRP A 45 -9.74 2.75 -8.92
CA TRP A 45 -9.17 1.69 -8.11
C TRP A 45 -9.93 0.37 -8.27
N LEU A 46 -11.27 0.42 -8.33
CA LEU A 46 -12.09 -0.77 -8.63
C LEU A 46 -11.78 -1.36 -10.00
N ILE A 47 -11.65 -0.52 -11.04
CA ILE A 47 -11.28 -0.97 -12.39
C ILE A 47 -9.89 -1.62 -12.38
N PHE A 48 -8.93 -0.98 -11.71
CA PHE A 48 -7.59 -1.54 -11.53
C PHE A 48 -7.62 -2.89 -10.80
N GLY A 49 -8.40 -3.01 -9.72
CA GLY A 49 -8.58 -4.27 -8.98
C GLY A 49 -9.23 -5.37 -9.81
N ALA A 50 -10.23 -5.05 -10.63
CA ALA A 50 -10.83 -6.01 -11.56
C ALA A 50 -9.81 -6.49 -12.60
N ALA A 51 -9.03 -5.58 -13.19
CA ALA A 51 -7.97 -5.93 -14.13
C ALA A 51 -6.90 -6.84 -13.49
N MET A 52 -6.43 -6.50 -12.28
CA MET A 52 -5.46 -7.31 -11.55
C MET A 52 -6.02 -8.67 -11.12
N SER A 53 -7.33 -8.75 -10.82
CA SER A 53 -7.98 -10.03 -10.55
C SER A 53 -7.93 -10.95 -11.77
N CYS A 54 -8.20 -10.41 -12.97
CA CYS A 54 -8.05 -11.18 -14.22
C CYS A 54 -6.60 -11.62 -14.45
N VAL A 55 -5.62 -10.75 -14.19
CA VAL A 55 -4.18 -11.09 -14.27
C VAL A 55 -3.84 -12.28 -13.38
N CYS A 56 -4.30 -12.28 -12.12
CA CYS A 56 -4.06 -13.38 -11.18
C CYS A 56 -4.85 -14.65 -11.52
N LEU A 57 -6.10 -14.53 -11.99
CA LEU A 57 -6.95 -15.67 -12.35
C LEU A 57 -6.47 -16.38 -13.62
N TRP A 58 -5.89 -15.64 -14.57
CA TRP A 58 -5.36 -16.22 -15.80
C TRP A 58 -3.89 -16.61 -15.71
N GLY A 59 -3.21 -16.37 -14.57
CA GLY A 59 -1.81 -16.76 -14.42
C GLY A 59 -0.85 -15.99 -15.35
N ILE A 60 -1.26 -14.82 -15.85
CA ILE A 60 -0.52 -14.05 -16.87
C ILE A 60 0.97 -13.85 -16.52
N PRO A 61 1.37 -13.53 -15.27
CA PRO A 61 2.78 -13.34 -14.97
C PRO A 61 3.62 -14.61 -15.21
N GLY A 62 3.06 -15.80 -14.96
CA GLY A 62 3.74 -17.07 -15.23
C GLY A 62 3.88 -17.32 -16.73
N ASP A 63 2.82 -17.09 -17.50
CA ASP A 63 2.80 -17.32 -18.96
C ASP A 63 3.78 -16.41 -19.72
N LEU A 64 4.04 -15.21 -19.19
CA LEU A 64 4.96 -14.25 -19.79
C LEU A 64 6.43 -14.50 -19.44
N GLY A 65 6.75 -15.45 -18.55
CA GLY A 65 8.12 -15.74 -18.12
C GLY A 65 8.83 -14.51 -17.54
N LEU A 66 10.07 -14.24 -18.00
CA LEU A 66 10.88 -13.11 -17.51
C LEU A 66 10.16 -11.74 -17.57
N PRO A 67 9.51 -11.35 -18.69
CA PRO A 67 8.68 -10.15 -18.72
C PRO A 67 7.57 -10.09 -17.66
N GLY A 68 7.00 -11.22 -17.26
CA GLY A 68 5.94 -11.30 -16.24
C GLY A 68 6.37 -10.75 -14.88
N ASN A 69 7.66 -10.84 -14.56
CA ASN A 69 8.25 -10.28 -13.34
C ASN A 69 8.11 -8.75 -13.24
N LEU A 70 7.88 -8.05 -14.35
CA LEU A 70 7.69 -6.60 -14.36
C LEU A 70 6.28 -6.18 -13.95
N ILE A 71 5.30 -7.09 -13.93
CA ILE A 71 3.90 -6.74 -13.63
C ILE A 71 3.77 -6.19 -12.21
N VAL A 72 4.35 -6.85 -11.20
CA VAL A 72 4.31 -6.40 -9.80
C VAL A 72 4.92 -5.00 -9.61
N PRO A 73 6.18 -4.71 -10.02
CA PRO A 73 6.76 -3.38 -9.83
C PRO A 73 6.01 -2.31 -10.63
N LEU A 74 5.49 -2.63 -11.83
CA LEU A 74 4.67 -1.70 -12.60
C LEU A 74 3.33 -1.41 -11.89
N ALA A 75 2.71 -2.42 -11.26
CA ALA A 75 1.51 -2.24 -10.45
C ALA A 75 1.79 -1.33 -9.24
N TRP A 76 2.97 -1.40 -8.64
CA TRP A 76 3.37 -0.57 -7.49
C TRP A 76 3.65 0.89 -7.87
N ILE A 77 4.36 1.09 -8.98
CA ILE A 77 4.85 2.41 -9.38
C ILE A 77 3.77 3.22 -10.08
N THR A 78 3.02 2.61 -11.01
CA THR A 78 2.11 3.33 -11.93
C THR A 78 1.08 4.21 -11.19
N PRO A 79 0.33 3.72 -10.19
CA PRO A 79 -0.70 4.52 -9.53
C PRO A 79 -0.11 5.75 -8.79
N SER A 80 1.00 5.56 -8.08
CA SER A 80 1.70 6.62 -7.36
C SER A 80 2.37 7.62 -8.30
N ALA A 81 2.90 7.17 -9.44
CA ALA A 81 3.45 8.05 -10.46
C ALA A 81 2.36 8.92 -11.10
N LEU A 82 1.20 8.34 -11.45
CA LEU A 82 0.04 9.08 -11.96
C LEU A 82 -0.47 10.08 -10.91
N LEU A 83 -0.55 9.69 -9.65
CA LEU A 83 -0.88 10.61 -8.55
C LEU A 83 0.06 11.81 -8.52
N LEU A 84 1.37 11.58 -8.58
CA LEU A 84 2.37 12.66 -8.54
C LEU A 84 2.28 13.56 -9.78
N ALA A 85 1.99 13.00 -10.96
CA ALA A 85 1.79 13.76 -12.19
C ALA A 85 0.54 14.65 -12.13
N PHE A 86 -0.54 14.18 -11.50
CA PHE A 86 -1.80 14.93 -11.36
C PHE A 86 -2.01 15.52 -9.96
N ARG A 87 -0.94 15.67 -9.18
CA ARG A 87 -1.01 16.05 -7.75
C ARG A 87 -1.69 17.39 -7.50
N HIS A 88 -1.61 18.34 -8.43
CA HIS A 88 -2.27 19.64 -8.31
C HIS A 88 -3.80 19.54 -8.35
N ARG A 89 -4.34 18.58 -9.11
CA ARG A 89 -5.77 18.28 -9.17
C ARG A 89 -6.20 17.44 -7.96
N VAL A 90 -5.46 16.36 -7.67
CA VAL A 90 -5.81 15.42 -6.61
C VAL A 90 -5.72 16.06 -5.23
N LEU A 91 -4.66 16.82 -4.96
CA LEU A 91 -4.41 17.48 -3.69
C LEU A 91 -4.80 18.95 -3.72
N ALA A 92 -5.81 19.33 -4.51
CA ALA A 92 -6.29 20.71 -4.58
C ALA A 92 -6.64 21.27 -3.19
N ARG A 93 -7.19 20.42 -2.32
CA ARG A 93 -7.39 20.67 -0.89
C ARG A 93 -6.51 19.74 -0.04
N PRO A 94 -6.09 20.16 1.17
CA PRO A 94 -5.32 19.30 2.05
C PRO A 94 -6.15 18.09 2.51
N LEU A 95 -5.52 16.92 2.54
CA LEU A 95 -6.09 15.71 3.11
C LEU A 95 -5.70 15.57 4.59
N ASP A 96 -6.56 14.94 5.39
CA ASP A 96 -6.31 14.63 6.79
C ASP A 96 -5.35 13.43 6.92
N GLN A 97 -4.24 13.65 7.62
CA GLN A 97 -3.22 12.63 7.88
C GLN A 97 -3.76 11.46 8.70
N ARG A 98 -4.82 11.67 9.50
CA ARG A 98 -5.44 10.60 10.30
C ARG A 98 -6.09 9.54 9.41
N TRP A 99 -6.73 9.95 8.33
CA TRP A 99 -7.28 9.02 7.33
C TRP A 99 -6.18 8.33 6.53
N LEU A 100 -5.16 9.10 6.12
CA LEU A 100 -4.06 8.56 5.31
C LEU A 100 -3.20 7.54 6.07
N ILE A 101 -2.88 7.82 7.34
CA ILE A 101 -2.19 6.87 8.23
C ILE A 101 -3.14 5.76 8.67
N GLY A 102 -4.43 6.06 8.86
CA GLY A 102 -5.45 5.10 9.26
C GLY A 102 -5.55 3.90 8.33
N LEU A 103 -5.32 4.08 7.03
CA LEU A 103 -5.22 2.96 6.09
C LEU A 103 -4.17 1.94 6.52
N GLN A 104 -3.01 2.41 7.01
CA GLN A 104 -1.86 1.56 7.26
C GLN A 104 -2.10 0.56 8.40
N ILE A 105 -3.12 0.77 9.26
CA ILE A 105 -3.57 -0.22 10.25
C ILE A 105 -4.08 -1.49 9.56
N TRP A 106 -4.73 -1.36 8.40
CA TRP A 106 -5.27 -2.50 7.65
C TRP A 106 -4.19 -3.41 7.07
N ARG A 107 -2.92 -3.00 7.11
CA ARG A 107 -1.80 -3.85 6.69
C ARG A 107 -1.66 -5.13 7.51
N ALA A 108 -2.24 -5.19 8.71
CA ALA A 108 -2.30 -6.42 9.51
C ALA A 108 -2.91 -7.62 8.75
N ILE A 109 -3.65 -7.38 7.65
CA ILE A 109 -4.08 -8.45 6.74
C ILE A 109 -2.94 -9.28 6.17
N GLY A 110 -1.71 -8.75 6.10
CA GLY A 110 -0.51 -9.49 5.69
C GLY A 110 -0.23 -10.74 6.54
N ALA A 111 -0.82 -10.85 7.74
CA ALA A 111 -0.79 -12.07 8.55
C ALA A 111 -1.34 -13.32 7.81
N VAL A 112 -2.15 -13.14 6.75
CA VAL A 112 -2.60 -14.26 5.91
C VAL A 112 -1.44 -14.99 5.22
N PHE A 113 -0.29 -14.35 5.01
CA PHE A 113 0.89 -15.03 4.50
C PHE A 113 1.37 -16.16 5.43
N LEU A 114 1.22 -15.98 6.74
CA LEU A 114 1.57 -17.00 7.73
C LEU A 114 0.58 -18.18 7.69
N ILE A 115 -0.69 -17.91 7.38
CA ILE A 115 -1.72 -18.94 7.18
C ILE A 115 -1.37 -19.77 5.93
N GLU A 116 -1.09 -19.13 4.80
CA GLU A 116 -0.74 -19.85 3.57
C GLU A 116 0.62 -20.55 3.64
N MET A 117 1.56 -20.01 4.42
CA MET A 117 2.82 -20.69 4.75
C MET A 117 2.58 -22.01 5.47
N SER A 118 1.69 -22.03 6.48
CA SER A 118 1.36 -23.27 7.22
C SER A 118 0.77 -24.37 6.32
N ARG A 119 0.25 -24.00 5.15
CA ARG A 119 -0.30 -24.90 4.13
C ARG A 119 0.71 -25.25 3.02
N GLY A 120 1.89 -24.63 3.02
CA GLY A 120 2.94 -24.84 2.03
C GLY A 120 2.69 -24.14 0.69
N TYR A 121 1.84 -23.11 0.63
CA TYR A 121 1.53 -22.35 -0.59
C TYR A 121 2.31 -21.05 -0.72
N VAL A 122 2.84 -20.53 0.39
CA VAL A 122 3.69 -19.34 0.42
C VAL A 122 5.03 -19.71 1.08
N PRO A 123 6.18 -19.41 0.45
CA PRO A 123 7.50 -19.69 1.02
C PRO A 123 7.71 -19.03 2.37
N SER A 124 8.28 -19.76 3.33
CA SER A 124 8.57 -19.22 4.67
C SER A 124 9.57 -18.06 4.65
N ILE A 125 10.53 -18.10 3.72
CA ILE A 125 11.52 -17.03 3.50
C ILE A 125 10.86 -15.69 3.12
N PHE A 126 9.65 -15.73 2.56
CA PHE A 126 8.84 -14.55 2.28
C PHE A 126 7.81 -14.28 3.39
N ALA A 127 7.10 -15.31 3.84
CA ALA A 127 5.96 -15.14 4.74
C ALA A 127 6.35 -14.55 6.09
N TRP A 128 7.51 -14.93 6.64
CA TRP A 128 8.01 -14.37 7.88
C TRP A 128 8.31 -12.87 7.77
N PRO A 129 9.19 -12.41 6.87
CA PRO A 129 9.49 -10.98 6.75
C PRO A 129 8.26 -10.16 6.33
N ALA A 130 7.50 -10.60 5.32
CA ALA A 130 6.36 -9.85 4.83
C ALA A 130 5.21 -9.82 5.84
N GLY A 131 4.82 -10.97 6.39
CA GLY A 131 3.69 -11.05 7.33
C GLY A 131 3.96 -10.32 8.65
N LEU A 132 5.16 -10.48 9.23
CA LEU A 132 5.52 -9.76 10.46
C LEU A 132 5.79 -8.28 10.21
N GLY A 133 6.40 -7.92 9.09
CA GLY A 133 6.66 -6.53 8.74
C GLY A 133 5.36 -5.75 8.47
N ASP A 134 4.35 -6.39 7.86
CA ASP A 134 3.00 -5.84 7.73
C ASP A 134 2.32 -5.58 9.09
N VAL A 135 2.42 -6.54 10.03
CA VAL A 135 1.89 -6.37 11.40
C VAL A 135 2.63 -5.25 12.14
N LEU A 136 3.96 -5.17 11.98
CA LEU A 136 4.76 -4.10 12.57
C LEU A 136 4.37 -2.72 12.00
N ALA A 137 4.21 -2.62 10.68
CA ALA A 137 3.79 -1.38 10.02
C ALA A 137 2.40 -0.93 10.50
N ALA A 138 1.46 -1.87 10.63
CA ALA A 138 0.13 -1.61 11.19
C ALA A 138 0.20 -1.14 12.65
N LEU A 139 1.03 -1.78 13.47
CA LEU A 139 1.24 -1.40 14.87
C LEU A 139 1.83 0.00 14.99
N VAL A 140 2.84 0.34 14.19
CA VAL A 140 3.45 1.68 14.16
C VAL A 140 2.40 2.73 13.77
N ALA A 141 1.59 2.47 12.75
CA ALA A 141 0.51 3.37 12.34
C ALA A 141 -0.53 3.57 13.46
N MET A 142 -0.95 2.49 14.11
CA MET A 142 -1.89 2.52 15.24
C MET A 142 -1.32 3.34 16.40
N VAL A 143 -0.08 3.08 16.81
CA VAL A 143 0.59 3.81 17.89
C VAL A 143 0.67 5.30 17.56
N VAL A 144 1.08 5.67 16.35
CA VAL A 144 1.15 7.08 15.92
C VAL A 144 -0.22 7.76 16.03
N LEU A 145 -1.30 7.11 15.61
CA LEU A 145 -2.66 7.64 15.70
C LEU A 145 -3.14 7.78 17.14
N VAL A 146 -2.88 6.79 18.00
CA VAL A 146 -3.27 6.82 19.42
C VAL A 146 -2.53 7.92 20.17
N VAL A 147 -1.21 8.02 19.99
CA VAL A 147 -0.36 9.03 20.65
C VAL A 147 -0.80 10.44 20.25
N HIS A 148 -1.14 10.66 18.99
CA HIS A 148 -1.49 11.98 18.45
C HIS A 148 -3.00 12.23 18.33
N ARG A 149 -3.86 11.42 18.95
CA ARG A 149 -5.32 11.53 18.82
C ARG A 149 -5.88 12.88 19.32
N ARG A 150 -5.23 13.48 20.32
CA ARG A 150 -5.62 14.76 20.95
C ARG A 150 -4.87 15.97 20.40
N THR A 151 -3.90 15.78 19.50
CA THR A 151 -3.15 16.90 18.93
C THR A 151 -3.87 17.47 17.71
N SER A 152 -3.68 18.77 17.45
CA SER A 152 -4.27 19.45 16.28
C SER A 152 -3.73 18.94 14.95
N SER A 153 -2.52 18.36 14.95
CA SER A 153 -1.90 17.72 13.79
C SER A 153 -0.91 16.64 14.21
N ILE A 154 -0.65 15.70 13.30
CA ILE A 154 0.37 14.66 13.48
C ILE A 154 1.73 15.25 13.04
N PRO A 155 2.80 15.16 13.86
CA PRO A 155 4.12 15.68 13.51
C PRO A 155 4.68 15.07 12.23
N ARG A 156 5.42 15.86 11.45
CA ARG A 156 6.06 15.42 10.20
C ARG A 156 6.96 14.20 10.41
N ALA A 157 7.71 14.16 11.52
CA ALA A 157 8.58 13.04 11.86
C ALA A 157 7.79 11.73 12.09
N ALA A 158 6.63 11.79 12.74
CA ALA A 158 5.78 10.62 12.95
C ALA A 158 5.16 10.12 11.63
N ILE A 159 4.77 11.03 10.74
CA ILE A 159 4.29 10.68 9.39
C ILE A 159 5.42 10.02 8.57
N ALA A 160 6.63 10.59 8.61
CA ALA A 160 7.79 10.05 7.93
C ALA A 160 8.18 8.67 8.48
N LEU A 161 8.06 8.44 9.79
CA LEU A 161 8.29 7.13 10.41
C LEU A 161 7.33 6.07 9.86
N VAL A 162 6.02 6.37 9.82
CA VAL A 162 5.02 5.44 9.26
C VAL A 162 5.34 5.10 7.80
N ALA A 163 5.72 6.10 7.00
CA ALA A 163 6.11 5.88 5.60
C ALA A 163 7.39 5.06 5.47
N ALA A 164 8.42 5.36 6.27
CA ALA A 164 9.70 4.66 6.22
C ALA A 164 9.56 3.19 6.60
N VAL A 165 8.86 2.89 7.70
CA VAL A 165 8.59 1.51 8.13
C VAL A 165 7.79 0.76 7.07
N GLY A 166 6.71 1.37 6.56
CA GLY A 166 5.86 0.74 5.56
C GLY A 166 6.56 0.48 4.22
N ILE A 167 7.40 1.41 3.75
CA ILE A 167 8.19 1.24 2.51
C ILE A 167 9.30 0.21 2.70
N ALA A 168 9.99 0.22 3.85
CA ALA A 168 11.02 -0.77 4.15
C ALA A 168 10.46 -2.20 4.15
N ASP A 169 9.26 -2.39 4.73
CA ASP A 169 8.57 -3.68 4.63
C ASP A 169 8.28 -4.08 3.18
N PHE A 170 7.70 -3.18 2.37
CA PHE A 170 7.40 -3.50 0.98
C PHE A 170 8.64 -3.88 0.17
N LEU A 171 9.77 -3.21 0.39
CA LEU A 171 11.03 -3.57 -0.26
C LEU A 171 11.52 -4.95 0.18
N SER A 172 11.40 -5.27 1.47
CA SER A 172 11.71 -6.60 2.01
C SER A 172 10.80 -7.68 1.40
N ALA A 173 9.49 -7.47 1.42
CA ALA A 173 8.50 -8.37 0.84
C ALA A 173 8.73 -8.57 -0.67
N PHE A 174 9.01 -7.50 -1.41
CA PHE A 174 9.36 -7.60 -2.82
C PHE A 174 10.61 -8.43 -3.03
N PHE A 175 11.69 -8.15 -2.29
CA PHE A 175 12.95 -8.87 -2.41
C PHE A 175 12.75 -10.37 -2.19
N PHE A 176 12.15 -10.76 -1.07
CA PHE A 176 11.95 -12.18 -0.75
C PHE A 176 10.91 -12.84 -1.65
N GLY A 177 9.87 -12.12 -2.07
CA GLY A 177 8.84 -12.65 -2.97
C GLY A 177 9.41 -12.90 -4.37
N PHE A 178 10.18 -11.94 -4.87
CA PHE A 178 10.84 -12.03 -6.18
C PHE A 178 11.91 -13.14 -6.20
N THR A 179 12.77 -13.20 -5.18
CA THR A 179 13.88 -14.17 -5.11
C THR A 179 13.45 -15.57 -4.67
N SER A 180 12.19 -15.78 -4.25
CA SER A 180 11.62 -17.12 -4.00
C SER A 180 10.60 -17.55 -5.05
N SER A 181 10.35 -16.72 -6.07
CA SER A 181 9.48 -17.06 -7.20
C SER A 181 10.23 -17.86 -8.25
N ASP A 182 9.51 -18.70 -8.99
CA ASP A 182 10.07 -19.50 -10.08
C ASP A 182 10.69 -18.61 -11.17
N GLY A 183 11.86 -19.00 -11.66
CA GLY A 183 12.59 -18.29 -12.71
C GLY A 183 14.09 -18.12 -12.40
N PRO A 184 14.84 -17.48 -13.31
CA PRO A 184 16.30 -17.29 -13.16
C PRO A 184 16.71 -16.48 -11.92
N GLN A 185 15.80 -15.68 -11.37
CA GLN A 185 16.00 -14.89 -10.15
C GLN A 185 15.87 -15.70 -8.85
N ASN A 186 15.48 -16.98 -8.92
CA ASN A 186 15.20 -17.79 -7.74
C ASN A 186 16.50 -18.10 -6.97
N LEU A 187 16.63 -17.51 -5.77
CA LEU A 187 17.72 -17.75 -4.83
C LEU A 187 17.32 -18.74 -3.71
N PHE A 188 16.02 -19.04 -3.60
CA PHE A 188 15.44 -19.87 -2.54
C PHE A 188 14.53 -20.95 -3.12
N PRO A 189 15.09 -21.99 -3.78
CA PRO A 189 14.31 -23.06 -4.39
C PRO A 189 13.33 -23.70 -3.39
N GLN A 190 12.13 -24.02 -3.87
CA GLN A 190 11.06 -24.61 -3.08
C GLN A 190 10.69 -25.98 -3.67
N ASP A 191 10.25 -26.91 -2.83
CA ASP A 191 9.76 -28.22 -3.28
C ASP A 191 8.43 -28.12 -4.06
N ARG A 192 7.74 -26.98 -3.93
CA ARG A 192 6.45 -26.72 -4.56
C ARG A 192 6.42 -25.30 -5.17
N PRO A 193 5.76 -25.12 -6.33
CA PRO A 193 5.58 -23.80 -6.92
C PRO A 193 4.83 -22.86 -5.97
N SER A 194 5.36 -21.65 -5.81
CA SER A 194 4.77 -20.60 -4.98
C SER A 194 3.42 -20.14 -5.56
N GLN A 195 2.41 -20.03 -4.71
CA GLN A 195 1.09 -19.48 -5.06
C GLN A 195 0.97 -18.00 -4.69
N LEU A 196 2.09 -17.32 -4.40
CA LEU A 196 2.12 -15.94 -3.93
C LEU A 196 1.43 -14.94 -4.87
N ILE A 197 1.53 -15.16 -6.19
CA ILE A 197 0.94 -14.31 -7.23
C ILE A 197 -0.36 -14.87 -7.81
N ALA A 198 -0.81 -16.03 -7.36
CA ALA A 198 -2.07 -16.64 -7.77
C ALA A 198 -3.24 -16.06 -6.98
N PHE A 199 -4.43 -16.02 -7.57
CA PHE A 199 -5.63 -15.58 -6.86
C PHE A 199 -5.93 -16.51 -5.66
N PRO A 200 -6.38 -16.00 -4.49
CA PRO A 200 -6.57 -14.60 -4.11
C PRO A 200 -5.28 -13.92 -3.59
N THR A 201 -4.26 -14.67 -3.17
CA THR A 201 -3.04 -14.14 -2.54
C THR A 201 -2.33 -13.08 -3.38
N GLY A 202 -2.30 -13.26 -4.70
CA GLY A 202 -1.70 -12.32 -5.66
C GLY A 202 -2.34 -10.94 -5.67
N MET A 203 -3.58 -10.79 -5.18
CA MET A 203 -4.19 -9.47 -5.00
C MET A 203 -3.49 -8.63 -3.93
N ILE A 204 -2.70 -9.23 -3.03
CA ILE A 204 -1.89 -8.47 -2.09
C ILE A 204 -0.82 -7.66 -2.83
N PRO A 205 0.15 -8.27 -3.52
CA PRO A 205 1.16 -7.52 -4.27
C PRO A 205 0.59 -6.77 -5.49
N MET A 206 -0.50 -7.25 -6.13
CA MET A 206 -1.03 -6.59 -7.34
C MET A 206 -2.00 -5.44 -7.04
N PHE A 207 -2.61 -5.39 -5.86
CA PHE A 207 -3.68 -4.43 -5.57
C PHE A 207 -3.59 -3.78 -4.18
N LEU A 208 -3.44 -4.56 -3.10
CA LEU A 208 -3.45 -4.00 -1.73
C LEU A 208 -2.15 -3.26 -1.39
N VAL A 209 -1.01 -3.80 -1.78
CA VAL A 209 0.30 -3.14 -1.63
C VAL A 209 0.37 -1.84 -2.43
N PRO A 210 0.06 -1.79 -3.75
CA PRO A 210 0.06 -0.53 -4.48
C PRO A 210 -0.90 0.51 -3.88
N TYR A 211 -2.01 0.07 -3.27
CA TYR A 211 -2.94 0.96 -2.58
C TYR A 211 -2.31 1.60 -1.33
N ALA A 212 -1.62 0.80 -0.51
CA ALA A 212 -0.90 1.31 0.64
C ALA A 212 0.28 2.22 0.25
N ILE A 213 1.03 1.91 -0.81
CA ILE A 213 2.06 2.79 -1.39
C ILE A 213 1.45 4.11 -1.88
N PHE A 214 0.30 4.05 -2.56
CA PHE A 214 -0.44 5.22 -3.03
C PHE A 214 -0.82 6.15 -1.86
N PHE A 215 -1.24 5.59 -0.72
CA PHE A 215 -1.56 6.37 0.48
C PHE A 215 -0.34 6.97 1.18
N HIS A 216 0.80 6.25 1.23
CA HIS A 216 2.05 6.86 1.66
C HIS A 216 2.43 8.04 0.77
N THR A 217 2.24 7.89 -0.55
CA THR A 217 2.51 8.95 -1.53
C THR A 217 1.57 10.15 -1.32
N LEU A 218 0.27 9.93 -1.13
CA LEU A 218 -0.69 10.99 -0.77
C LEU A 218 -0.30 11.72 0.53
N SER A 219 0.09 10.97 1.56
CA SER A 219 0.48 11.49 2.86
C SER A 219 1.71 12.40 2.76
N LEU A 220 2.76 11.92 2.10
CA LEU A 220 4.01 12.67 1.91
C LEU A 220 3.81 13.87 0.97
N ALA A 221 3.08 13.71 -0.13
CA ALA A 221 2.80 14.81 -1.06
C ALA A 221 1.96 15.92 -0.39
N SER A 222 1.05 15.56 0.52
CA SER A 222 0.27 16.53 1.31
C SER A 222 1.14 17.33 2.28
N LEU A 223 2.24 16.75 2.78
CA LEU A 223 3.20 17.45 3.65
C LEU A 223 4.05 18.47 2.88
N SER A 224 4.44 18.15 1.65
CA SER A 224 5.30 19.02 0.84
C SER A 224 4.60 20.33 0.47
N ARG A 225 3.27 20.32 0.22
CA ARG A 225 2.51 21.55 -0.07
C ARG A 225 2.42 22.50 1.11
N ARG A 226 2.26 21.99 2.34
CA ARG A 226 2.18 22.84 3.55
C ARG A 226 3.48 23.59 3.82
N SER A 227 4.63 23.00 3.47
CA SER A 227 5.94 23.66 3.60
C SER A 227 6.13 24.77 2.57
N THR A 228 5.60 24.62 1.35
CA THR A 228 5.70 25.65 0.29
C THR A 228 4.72 26.81 0.46
N SER A 229 3.65 26.63 1.24
CA SER A 229 2.61 27.66 1.46
C SER A 229 2.73 28.41 2.80
N ALA A 230 3.78 28.16 3.59
CA ALA A 230 4.01 28.90 4.83
C ALA A 230 4.52 30.33 4.50
N PRO A 231 3.90 31.41 5.01
CA PRO A 231 4.36 32.77 4.76
C PRO A 231 5.76 32.98 5.34
N ALA A 232 6.67 33.51 4.53
CA ALA A 232 7.96 34.02 4.97
C ALA A 232 7.77 35.34 5.76
N SER A 233 7.14 35.29 6.94
CA SER A 233 6.99 36.46 7.82
C SER A 233 7.60 36.19 9.18
N ARG A 234 8.94 36.27 9.26
CA ARG A 234 9.73 36.60 10.45
C ARG A 234 11.22 36.69 10.04
N ARG A 235 11.56 37.70 9.26
CA ARG A 235 12.88 38.35 9.38
C ARG A 235 12.61 39.72 9.95
N SER A 236 12.74 39.81 11.27
CA SER A 236 12.79 41.06 12.01
C SER A 236 13.88 41.94 11.42
N SER A 237 13.50 43.15 10.99
CA SER A 237 14.44 44.23 10.72
C SER A 237 15.30 44.50 11.96
N PRO A 238 16.62 44.70 11.83
CA PRO A 238 17.40 45.26 12.93
C PRO A 238 16.97 46.72 13.10
N ALA A 239 16.57 47.06 14.32
CA ALA A 239 16.35 48.45 14.72
C ALA A 239 17.69 49.18 14.60
N LEU A 240 17.68 50.28 13.83
CA LEU A 240 18.71 51.30 13.86
C LEU A 240 18.68 51.97 15.24
N ALA A 241 19.82 51.99 15.91
CA ALA A 241 20.16 52.89 16.99
C ALA A 241 21.57 53.42 16.70
#